data_AF-A0A7C9BV04-F1
#
_entry.id   AF-A0A7C9BV04-F1
#
_cell.length_a   1.000
_cell.length_b   1.000
_cell.length_c   1.000
_cell.angle_alpha   90.00
_cell.angle_beta   90.00
_cell.angle_gamma   90.00
#
_symmetry.space_group_name_H-M   'P 1'
#
loop_
_entity.id
_entity.type
_entity.pdbx_description
1 polymer ?
#
loop_
_entity_poly.entity_id
_entity_poly.type
_entity_poly.pdbx_seq_one_letter_code
_entity_poly.pdbx_strand_id
1 'polypeptide(L)'
;MGLTTGTKPEQVPNWGQIWRRLLDYARLRMLFLPQFTIDELRNTRYLLAKAVLVTDSGKVGIFYRDDADATSADDGQNSILTADDTPVRFKRRLILRRYTPVAGTDTTMELGATCYDDNYFYIKTGASTIKKIALTAL
;
A
#
# COMPACT_ATOMS: atom_id res chain seq x y z
N MET A 1 -30.25 -13.40 6.24
CA MET A 1 -31.36 -12.42 6.19
C MET A 1 -31.00 -11.36 5.15
N GLY A 2 -31.92 -11.10 4.22
CA GLY A 2 -31.63 -10.67 2.85
C GLY A 2 -30.92 -9.32 2.68
N LEU A 3 -29.89 -9.34 1.84
CA LEU A 3 -29.50 -8.18 1.06
C LEU A 3 -30.60 -7.96 0.00
N THR A 4 -31.09 -6.73 -0.10
CA THR A 4 -32.05 -6.25 -1.12
C THR A 4 -33.49 -6.78 -1.04
N THR A 5 -34.23 -6.41 0.01
CA THR A 5 -35.70 -6.30 -0.10
C THR A 5 -36.16 -4.98 0.46
N GLY A 6 -35.92 -3.91 -0.31
CA GLY A 6 -36.52 -2.61 -0.08
C GLY A 6 -37.15 -2.12 -1.38
N THR A 7 -38.46 -1.91 -1.39
CA THR A 7 -39.24 -1.47 -2.56
C THR A 7 -39.37 0.06 -2.63
N LYS A 8 -38.72 0.81 -1.74
CA LYS A 8 -38.74 2.29 -1.72
C LYS A 8 -37.33 2.89 -1.86
N PRO A 9 -37.15 4.00 -2.61
CA PRO A 9 -35.85 4.65 -2.84
C PRO A 9 -35.11 5.06 -1.56
N GLU A 10 -35.82 5.25 -0.46
CA GLU A 10 -35.30 5.63 0.85
C GLU A 10 -34.62 4.47 1.61
N GLN A 11 -34.79 3.23 1.14
CA GLN A 11 -34.21 2.02 1.76
C GLN A 11 -32.85 1.65 1.18
N VAL A 12 -32.42 2.34 0.12
CA VAL A 12 -31.09 2.18 -0.45
C VAL A 12 -30.16 3.16 0.28
N PRO A 13 -29.06 2.70 0.89
CA PRO A 13 -28.15 3.60 1.59
C PRO A 13 -27.68 4.70 0.64
N ASN A 14 -27.95 5.96 1.00
CA ASN A 14 -27.52 7.11 0.20
C ASN A 14 -26.02 7.00 -0.07
N TRP A 15 -25.57 7.42 -1.25
CA TRP A 15 -24.16 7.29 -1.67
C TRP A 15 -23.19 7.84 -0.63
N GLY A 16 -23.55 8.94 0.05
CA GLY A 16 -22.78 9.50 1.18
C GLY A 16 -22.63 8.57 2.40
N GLN A 17 -23.60 7.70 2.68
CA GLN A 17 -23.52 6.68 3.73
C GLN A 17 -22.64 5.50 3.31
N ILE A 18 -22.65 5.13 2.02
CA ILE A 18 -21.74 4.11 1.46
C ILE A 18 -20.30 4.64 1.49
N TRP A 19 -20.08 5.90 1.10
CA TRP A 19 -18.79 6.57 1.20
C TRP A 19 -18.29 6.69 2.64
N ARG A 20 -19.16 7.06 3.59
CA ARG A 20 -18.80 7.05 5.02
C ARG A 20 -18.43 5.67 5.50
N ARG A 21 -19.19 4.63 5.16
CA ARG A 21 -18.86 3.25 5.54
C ARG A 21 -17.55 2.77 4.92
N LEU A 22 -17.26 3.13 3.67
CA LEU A 22 -15.97 2.85 3.01
C LEU A 22 -14.80 3.58 3.68
N LEU A 23 -15.00 4.86 4.00
CA LEU A 23 -14.01 5.67 4.72
C LEU A 23 -13.80 5.12 6.14
N ASP A 24 -14.86 4.77 6.85
CA ASP A 24 -14.78 4.15 8.18
C ASP A 24 -14.14 2.76 8.12
N TYR A 25 -14.36 1.98 7.07
CA TYR A 25 -13.69 0.68 6.88
C TYR A 25 -12.20 0.84 6.56
N ALA A 26 -11.85 1.85 5.75
CA ALA A 26 -10.45 2.23 5.50
C ALA A 26 -9.79 2.77 6.77
N ARG A 27 -10.50 3.56 7.56
CA ARG A 27 -10.06 4.13 8.84
C ARG A 27 -9.92 3.07 9.93
N LEU A 28 -10.83 2.09 9.98
CA LEU A 28 -10.74 0.90 10.82
C LEU A 28 -9.56 0.01 10.42
N ARG A 29 -9.26 -0.15 9.13
CA ARG A 29 -8.02 -0.82 8.69
C ARG A 29 -6.75 -0.03 9.05
N MET A 30 -6.81 1.30 9.04
CA MET A 30 -5.72 2.16 9.50
C MET A 30 -5.54 2.16 11.02
N LEU A 31 -6.60 1.86 11.80
CA LEU A 31 -6.54 1.71 13.26
C LEU A 31 -5.72 0.48 13.71
N PHE A 32 -5.48 -0.50 12.84
CA PHE A 32 -4.66 -1.69 13.14
C PHE A 32 -3.20 -1.57 12.69
N LEU A 33 -2.82 -0.48 12.02
CA LEU A 33 -1.42 -0.25 11.67
C LEU A 33 -0.73 0.46 12.82
N PRO A 34 0.39 -0.07 13.34
CA PRO A 34 1.19 0.68 14.29
C PRO A 34 1.69 1.96 13.62
N GLN A 35 1.54 3.06 14.36
CA GLN A 35 1.82 4.41 13.87
C GLN A 35 3.17 4.86 14.40
N PHE A 36 3.95 5.48 13.54
CA PHE A 36 5.27 6.01 13.87
C PHE A 36 5.48 7.37 13.20
N THR A 37 6.31 8.19 13.81
CA THR A 37 7.09 9.22 13.12
C THR A 37 8.31 8.56 12.46
N ILE A 38 8.98 9.27 11.55
CA ILE A 38 10.21 8.77 10.91
C ILE A 38 11.29 8.52 11.95
N ASP A 39 11.45 9.44 12.90
CA ASP A 39 12.48 9.31 13.93
C ASP A 39 12.17 8.14 14.89
N GLU A 40 10.91 7.92 15.25
CA GLU A 40 10.53 6.73 16.03
C GLU A 40 10.81 5.44 15.25
N LEU A 41 10.44 5.38 13.97
CA LEU A 41 10.67 4.20 13.14
C LEU A 41 12.16 3.90 12.98
N ARG A 42 13.00 4.94 12.79
CA ARG A 42 14.46 4.81 12.70
C ARG A 42 15.09 4.30 13.98
N ASN A 43 14.56 4.69 15.13
CA ASN A 43 15.08 4.26 16.43
C ASN A 43 14.47 2.93 16.91
N THR A 44 13.51 2.37 16.16
CA THR A 44 12.90 1.10 16.52
C THR A 44 13.81 -0.07 16.14
N ARG A 45 13.85 -1.10 16.99
CA ARG A 45 14.52 -2.38 16.74
C ARG A 45 13.52 -3.53 16.80
N TYR A 46 13.79 -4.61 16.07
CA TYR A 46 13.07 -5.87 16.05
C TYR A 46 11.57 -5.74 15.73
N LEU A 47 11.22 -4.76 14.89
CA LEU A 47 9.83 -4.45 14.56
C LEU A 47 9.20 -5.52 13.66
N LEU A 48 8.37 -6.40 14.21
CA LEU A 48 7.73 -7.50 13.46
C LEU A 48 6.56 -7.06 12.55
N ALA A 49 6.19 -5.79 12.55
CA ALA A 49 5.09 -5.29 11.75
C ALA A 49 5.40 -5.37 10.24
N LYS A 50 4.50 -5.96 9.45
CA LYS A 50 4.61 -6.01 7.99
C LYS A 50 4.36 -4.66 7.32
N ALA A 51 3.62 -3.79 8.00
CA ALA A 51 3.35 -2.45 7.53
C ALA A 51 3.17 -1.51 8.72
N VAL A 52 3.51 -0.24 8.50
CA VAL A 52 3.38 0.85 9.47
C VAL A 52 2.72 2.05 8.81
N LEU A 53 2.08 2.88 9.61
CA LEU A 53 1.63 4.20 9.18
C LEU A 53 2.64 5.24 9.68
N VAL A 54 3.29 5.93 8.75
CA VAL A 54 4.13 7.09 9.08
C VAL A 54 3.24 8.33 9.08
N THR A 55 3.34 9.17 10.12
CA THR A 55 2.43 10.31 10.35
C THR A 55 3.11 11.69 10.36
N ASP A 56 4.37 11.77 9.94
CA ASP A 56 5.10 13.05 9.89
C ASP A 56 4.53 14.05 8.87
N SER A 57 4.66 15.34 9.20
CA SER A 57 4.24 16.45 8.35
C SER A 57 4.86 16.37 6.96
N GLY A 58 4.02 16.40 5.92
CA GLY A 58 4.44 16.26 4.51
C GLY A 58 4.90 14.87 4.10
N LYS A 59 4.93 13.90 5.03
CA LYS A 59 5.46 12.55 4.83
C LYS A 59 4.50 11.46 5.30
N VAL A 60 3.24 11.79 5.52
CA VAL A 60 2.20 10.83 5.87
C VAL A 60 2.08 9.74 4.80
N GLY A 61 2.03 8.47 5.21
CA GLY A 61 1.83 7.36 4.29
C GLY A 61 1.97 5.99 4.94
N ILE A 62 1.48 4.96 4.24
CA ILE A 62 1.68 3.57 4.64
C ILE A 62 3.03 3.10 4.08
N PHE A 63 3.84 2.49 4.93
CA PHE A 63 5.12 1.89 4.56
C PHE A 63 5.07 0.40 4.81
N TYR A 64 5.64 -0.38 3.90
CA TYR A 64 5.72 -1.84 3.97
C TYR A 64 7.14 -2.26 4.30
N ARG A 65 7.25 -3.25 5.17
CA ARG A 65 8.49 -3.94 5.46
C ARG A 65 8.96 -4.68 4.20
N ASP A 66 10.18 -4.42 3.77
CA ASP A 66 10.85 -5.08 2.66
C ASP A 66 12.09 -5.80 3.21
N ASP A 67 11.91 -7.07 3.56
CA ASP A 67 12.98 -7.93 4.10
C ASP A 67 13.99 -8.40 3.04
N ALA A 68 13.65 -8.26 1.74
CA ALA A 68 14.52 -8.66 0.65
C ALA A 68 15.53 -7.55 0.28
N ASP A 69 15.19 -6.30 0.57
CA ASP A 69 16.06 -5.16 0.28
C ASP A 69 17.15 -4.98 1.35
N ALA A 70 18.39 -5.15 0.90
CA ALA A 70 19.60 -4.95 1.70
C ALA A 70 20.39 -3.68 1.30
N THR A 71 19.99 -2.95 0.27
CA THR A 71 20.84 -1.95 -0.40
C THR A 71 20.27 -0.54 -0.45
N SER A 72 18.94 -0.34 -0.41
CA SER A 72 18.40 1.02 -0.47
C SER A 72 18.84 1.85 0.73
N ALA A 73 19.20 3.11 0.48
CA ALA A 73 19.51 4.06 1.54
C ALA A 73 18.24 4.49 2.29
N ASP A 74 18.42 5.02 3.50
CA ASP A 74 17.38 5.81 4.17
C ASP A 74 17.34 7.19 3.50
N ASP A 75 16.18 7.57 2.97
CA ASP A 75 15.96 8.88 2.35
C ASP A 75 15.02 9.79 3.18
N GLY A 76 14.57 9.32 4.34
CA GLY A 76 13.70 10.06 5.24
C GLY A 76 12.36 10.48 4.62
N GLN A 77 11.95 9.85 3.53
CA GLN A 77 10.71 10.17 2.83
C GLN A 77 9.97 8.90 2.38
N ASN A 78 10.68 7.88 1.98
CA ASN A 78 10.27 6.96 0.93
C ASN A 78 10.84 5.57 1.20
N SER A 79 12.06 5.52 1.75
CA SER A 79 12.72 4.37 2.35
C SER A 79 13.21 4.80 3.74
N ILE A 80 12.74 4.12 4.79
CA ILE A 80 13.13 4.37 6.18
C ILE A 80 13.77 3.10 6.73
N LEU A 81 14.96 3.22 7.33
CA LEU A 81 15.70 2.09 7.89
C LEU A 81 15.51 2.05 9.40
N THR A 82 15.30 0.86 9.96
CA THR A 82 15.27 0.65 11.42
C THR A 82 16.68 0.62 12.01
N ALA A 83 16.78 0.70 13.34
CA ALA A 83 18.05 0.65 14.08
C ALA A 83 18.55 -0.79 14.35
N ASP A 84 17.99 -1.79 13.66
CA ASP A 84 18.41 -3.19 13.76
C ASP A 84 19.87 -3.37 13.34
N ASP A 85 20.56 -4.38 13.89
CA ASP A 85 21.95 -4.68 13.53
C ASP A 85 22.09 -5.00 12.02
N THR A 86 21.04 -5.60 11.45
CA THR A 86 20.76 -5.59 10.01
C THR A 86 19.51 -4.74 9.78
N PRO A 87 19.64 -3.50 9.28
CA PRO A 87 18.52 -2.58 9.14
C PRO A 87 17.41 -3.15 8.26
N VAL A 88 16.19 -3.14 8.79
CA VAL A 88 14.98 -3.49 8.04
C VAL A 88 14.48 -2.24 7.32
N ARG A 89 14.11 -2.40 6.05
CA ARG A 89 13.69 -1.28 5.20
C ARG A 89 12.17 -1.21 5.14
N PHE A 90 11.64 -0.07 5.53
CA PHE A 90 10.24 0.26 5.33
C PHE A 90 10.12 1.18 4.12
N LYS A 91 9.43 0.71 3.08
CA LYS A 91 9.23 1.45 1.83
C LYS A 91 7.82 2.00 1.74
N ARG A 92 7.69 3.28 1.40
CA ARG A 92 6.41 3.93 1.18
C ARG A 92 5.66 3.16 0.09
N ARG A 93 4.37 2.87 0.30
CA ARG A 93 3.48 2.23 -0.71
C ARG A 93 3.54 2.94 -2.07
N LEU A 94 3.88 4.23 -2.05
CA LEU A 94 4.03 5.03 -3.25
C LEU A 94 5.24 4.63 -4.13
N ILE A 95 6.27 3.96 -3.59
CA ILE A 95 7.46 3.54 -4.35
C ILE A 95 7.31 2.17 -5.01
N LEU A 96 6.39 1.34 -4.54
CA LEU A 96 5.91 0.20 -5.36
C LEU A 96 5.22 0.69 -6.66
N ARG A 97 5.03 2.01 -6.82
CA ARG A 97 4.50 2.67 -8.03
C ARG A 97 5.58 3.24 -8.98
N ARG A 98 6.86 2.87 -8.83
CA ARG A 98 7.89 3.06 -9.88
C ARG A 98 8.55 1.76 -10.33
N TYR A 99 8.06 0.65 -9.81
CA TYR A 99 8.38 -0.65 -10.33
C TYR A 99 7.61 -0.83 -11.65
N THR A 100 8.33 -0.74 -12.78
CA THR A 100 7.81 -1.02 -14.11
C THR A 100 8.12 -2.48 -14.44
N PRO A 101 7.17 -3.41 -14.26
CA PRO A 101 7.43 -4.81 -14.53
C PRO A 101 7.67 -5.03 -16.02
N VAL A 102 8.55 -5.99 -16.33
CA VAL A 102 8.75 -6.44 -17.70
C VAL A 102 7.55 -7.31 -18.10
N ALA A 103 6.91 -6.95 -19.22
CA ALA A 103 5.71 -7.64 -19.68
C ALA A 103 5.98 -9.13 -19.91
N GLY A 104 5.17 -9.98 -19.26
CA GLY A 104 5.10 -11.42 -19.54
C GLY A 104 5.92 -12.35 -18.64
N THR A 105 6.86 -11.85 -17.83
CA THR A 105 7.76 -12.75 -17.07
C THR A 105 8.27 -12.24 -15.72
N ASP A 106 7.87 -11.06 -15.23
CA ASP A 106 8.52 -10.51 -14.04
C ASP A 106 8.13 -11.24 -12.74
N THR A 107 9.02 -12.09 -12.23
CA THR A 107 8.84 -12.91 -11.02
C THR A 107 9.12 -12.17 -9.72
N THR A 108 9.65 -10.94 -9.79
CA THR A 108 9.92 -10.13 -8.60
C THR A 108 8.65 -9.47 -8.05
N MET A 109 7.60 -9.39 -8.88
CA MET A 109 6.29 -8.91 -8.47
C MET A 109 5.53 -9.98 -7.66
N GLU A 110 5.12 -9.64 -6.44
CA GLU A 110 4.26 -10.51 -5.64
C GLU A 110 2.92 -10.78 -6.34
N LEU A 111 2.37 -11.98 -6.17
CA LEU A 111 1.06 -12.35 -6.74
C LEU A 111 -0.03 -11.43 -6.18
N GLY A 112 -0.79 -10.79 -7.06
CA GLY A 112 -1.83 -9.82 -6.68
C GLY A 112 -1.32 -8.40 -6.43
N ALA A 113 -0.02 -8.14 -6.54
CA ALA A 113 0.51 -6.77 -6.49
C ALA A 113 -0.01 -5.92 -7.66
N THR A 114 0.03 -4.60 -7.46
CA THR A 114 -0.33 -3.60 -8.47
C THR A 114 0.73 -2.50 -8.47
N CYS A 115 1.17 -2.10 -9.66
CA CYS A 115 2.14 -1.03 -9.88
C CYS A 115 1.73 -0.22 -11.12
N TYR A 116 2.33 0.94 -11.34
CA TYR A 116 2.06 1.75 -12.52
C TYR A 116 3.30 2.53 -12.96
N ASP A 117 3.33 2.91 -14.23
CA ASP A 117 4.23 3.93 -14.77
C ASP A 117 3.40 5.08 -15.37
N ASP A 118 4.07 6.01 -16.05
CA ASP A 118 3.42 7.19 -16.64
C ASP A 118 2.34 6.85 -17.69
N ASN A 119 2.36 5.62 -18.23
CA ASN A 119 1.52 5.22 -19.35
C ASN A 119 0.60 4.03 -19.02
N TYR A 120 0.91 3.25 -17.98
CA TYR A 120 0.29 1.94 -17.76
C TYR A 120 0.11 1.57 -16.28
N PHE A 121 -0.96 0.83 -16.02
CA PHE A 121 -1.22 0.11 -14.78
C PHE A 121 -0.95 -1.39 -14.97
N TYR A 122 -0.19 -1.99 -14.05
CA TYR A 122 0.23 -3.39 -14.12
C TYR A 122 -0.33 -4.19 -12.95
N ILE A 123 -0.77 -5.43 -13.23
CA ILE A 123 -1.35 -6.37 -12.24
C ILE A 123 -0.71 -7.75 -12.41
N LYS A 124 -0.17 -8.31 -11.33
CA LYS A 124 0.33 -9.70 -11.31
C LYS A 124 -0.83 -10.68 -11.12
N THR A 125 -1.16 -11.44 -12.16
CA THR A 125 -2.30 -12.36 -12.16
C THR A 125 -1.93 -13.84 -12.03
N GLY A 126 -0.64 -14.17 -12.08
CA GLY A 126 -0.12 -15.52 -11.92
C GLY A 126 1.39 -15.49 -11.68
N ALA A 127 2.00 -16.64 -11.35
CA ALA A 127 3.43 -16.73 -10.98
C ALA A 127 4.38 -16.03 -11.98
N SER A 128 4.06 -16.08 -13.28
CA SER A 128 4.82 -15.37 -14.33
C SER A 128 3.96 -14.39 -15.14
N THR A 129 2.68 -14.21 -14.82
CA THR A 129 1.74 -13.48 -15.69
C THR A 129 1.46 -12.06 -15.18
N ILE A 130 1.74 -11.06 -16.00
CA ILE A 130 1.46 -9.65 -15.70
C ILE A 130 0.54 -9.08 -16.77
N LYS A 131 -0.59 -8.53 -16.32
CA LYS A 131 -1.50 -7.76 -17.18
C LYS A 131 -1.12 -6.30 -17.17
N LYS A 132 -1.11 -5.70 -18.35
CA LYS A 132 -0.81 -4.28 -18.60
C LYS A 132 -2.08 -3.60 -19.10
N ILE A 133 -2.47 -2.49 -18.47
CA ILE A 133 -3.66 -1.69 -18.78
C ILE A 133 -3.18 -0.29 -19.11
N ALA A 134 -3.49 0.24 -20.29
CA ALA A 134 -3.14 1.61 -20.65
C ALA A 134 -3.92 2.61 -19.80
N LEU A 135 -3.24 3.65 -19.33
CA LEU A 135 -3.83 4.76 -18.58
C LEU A 135 -4.45 5.83 -19.51
N THR A 136 -4.45 5.59 -20.82
CA THR A 136 -5.08 6.49 -21.78
C THR A 136 -6.59 6.57 -21.54
N ALA A 137 -7.04 7.79 -21.20
CA ALA A 137 -8.41 8.27 -20.99
C ALA A 137 -9.04 7.97 -19.62
N LEU A 138 -8.69 8.78 -18.62
CA LEU A 138 -9.69 9.46 -17.80
C LEU A 138 -9.91 10.86 -18.36
#